data_AF-A0A3C0A3Y0-F1
#
_entry.id   AF-A0A3C0A3Y0-F1
#
_cell.length_a   1.000
_cell.length_b   1.000
_cell.length_c   1.000
_cell.angle_alpha   90.00
_cell.angle_beta   90.00
_cell.angle_gamma   90.00
#
_symmetry.space_group_name_H-M   'P 1'
#
loop_
_entity.id
_entity.type
_entity.pdbx_description
1 polymer ?
#
loop_
_entity_poly.entity_id
_entity_poly.type
_entity_poly.pdbx_seq_one_letter_code
_entity_poly.pdbx_strand_id
1 'polypeptide(L)'
;QVKKMGSMKDLVGMIPGAGKAMKDVDIDDDAFKYIEAIIHSMTPLERSVPSTIDTNRKKRIAKGSGTSVQQINQLLKQFQQMSKMMKMMQGGGGKKMMQMMGNMR
;
A
#
# COMPACT_ATOMS: atom_id res chain seq x y z
N GLN A 1 18.33 18.88 -7.81
CA GLN A 1 18.52 19.79 -6.67
C GLN A 1 17.22 19.87 -5.87
N VAL A 2 17.35 19.76 -4.54
CA VAL A 2 16.45 20.23 -3.46
C VAL A 2 14.98 19.78 -3.50
N LYS A 3 14.74 18.62 -2.86
CA LYS A 3 13.82 18.49 -1.71
C LYS A 3 12.50 19.27 -1.82
N LYS A 4 11.49 18.62 -2.41
CA LYS A 4 10.07 18.88 -2.12
C LYS A 4 9.67 18.40 -0.70
N MET A 5 10.54 18.58 0.29
CA MET A 5 10.37 18.18 1.70
C MET A 5 9.55 19.20 2.53
N GLY A 6 8.71 20.02 1.89
CA GLY A 6 7.84 20.98 2.59
C GLY A 6 6.42 20.47 2.77
N SER A 7 5.76 20.06 1.67
CA SER A 7 4.31 19.92 1.66
C SER A 7 3.75 18.76 2.48
N MET A 8 4.53 17.71 2.74
CA MET A 8 4.05 16.56 3.53
C MET A 8 4.19 16.80 5.04
N LYS A 9 5.21 17.56 5.45
CA LYS A 9 5.55 17.79 6.86
C LYS A 9 4.56 18.76 7.53
N ASP A 10 4.10 19.75 6.78
CA ASP A 10 3.14 20.76 7.24
C ASP A 10 1.72 20.17 7.42
N LEU A 11 1.33 19.20 6.58
CA LEU A 11 0.06 18.49 6.71
C LEU A 11 0.03 17.57 7.94
N VAL A 12 1.18 16.93 8.26
CA VAL A 12 1.31 16.04 9.42
C VAL A 12 1.31 16.81 10.75
N GLY A 13 1.74 18.07 10.75
CA GLY A 13 1.75 18.95 11.93
C GLY A 13 0.37 19.34 12.46
N MET A 14 -0.71 19.14 11.68
CA MET A 14 -2.07 19.50 12.08
C MET A 14 -2.86 18.35 12.73
N ILE A 15 -2.29 17.15 12.85
CA ILE A 15 -2.96 15.98 13.46
C ILE A 15 -2.47 15.81 14.91
N PRO A 16 -3.29 16.10 15.93
CA PRO A 16 -2.93 15.87 17.33
C PRO A 16 -2.66 14.37 17.55
N GLY A 17 -1.47 14.03 18.05
CA GLY A 17 -1.08 12.65 18.36
C GLY A 17 -0.32 11.89 17.26
N ALA A 18 -0.23 12.40 16.03
CA ALA A 18 0.52 11.74 14.95
C ALA A 18 2.06 11.90 15.07
N GLY A 19 2.53 12.93 15.77
CA GLY A 19 3.96 13.24 15.91
C GLY A 19 4.79 12.19 16.66
N LYS A 20 4.16 11.30 17.45
CA LYS A 20 4.85 10.17 18.12
C LYS A 20 4.70 8.85 17.39
N ALA A 21 3.60 8.63 16.67
CA ALA A 21 3.37 7.38 15.94
C ALA A 21 4.12 7.29 14.60
N MET A 22 4.52 8.42 14.01
CA MET A 22 5.25 8.46 12.74
C MET A 22 6.75 8.75 12.87
N LYS A 23 7.26 8.99 14.08
CA LYS A 23 8.70 9.25 14.28
C LYS A 23 9.56 7.99 14.08
N ASP A 24 8.96 6.83 14.28
CA ASP A 24 9.59 5.50 14.09
C ASP A 24 9.14 4.81 12.81
N VAL A 25 8.25 5.44 12.03
CA VAL A 25 8.03 5.02 10.65
C VAL A 25 9.04 5.80 9.83
N ASP A 26 10.29 5.34 9.83
CA ASP A 26 11.20 5.59 8.73
C ASP A 26 10.51 5.02 7.49
N ILE A 27 9.69 5.87 6.87
CA ILE A 27 9.18 5.66 5.54
C ILE A 27 10.42 5.76 4.67
N ASP A 28 11.15 4.65 4.59
CA ASP A 28 12.33 4.51 3.75
C ASP A 28 11.89 4.91 2.35
N ASP A 29 12.31 6.08 1.88
CA ASP A 29 12.01 6.57 0.53
C ASP A 29 12.43 5.52 -0.51
N ASP A 30 13.43 4.70 -0.18
CA ASP A 30 13.90 3.58 -0.98
C ASP A 30 12.90 2.41 -1.06
N ALA A 31 12.13 2.15 -0.01
CA ALA A 31 11.09 1.12 -0.04
C ALA A 31 10.02 1.43 -1.11
N PHE A 32 9.71 2.72 -1.30
CA PHE A 32 8.75 3.16 -2.32
C PHE A 32 9.32 3.06 -3.73
N LYS A 33 10.63 3.30 -3.93
CA LYS A 33 11.26 3.19 -5.26
C LYS A 33 11.13 1.79 -5.86
N TYR A 34 11.34 0.74 -5.05
CA TYR A 34 11.21 -0.64 -5.53
C TYR A 34 9.76 -1.00 -5.85
N ILE A 35 8.81 -0.53 -5.03
CA ILE A 35 7.38 -0.74 -5.27
C ILE A 35 6.96 -0.06 -6.56
N GLU A 36 7.38 1.20 -6.76
CA GLU A 36 7.10 1.96 -7.95
C GLU A 36 7.67 1.28 -9.21
N ALA A 37 8.93 0.82 -9.15
CA ALA A 37 9.55 0.07 -10.25
C ALA A 37 8.78 -1.22 -10.61
N ILE A 38 8.29 -1.96 -9.61
CA ILE A 38 7.45 -3.15 -9.80
C ILE A 38 6.13 -2.78 -10.49
N ILE A 39 5.44 -1.73 -10.04
CA ILE A 39 4.15 -1.28 -10.59
C ILE A 39 4.30 -0.77 -12.02
N HIS A 40 5.39 -0.05 -12.34
CA HIS A 40 5.67 0.41 -13.70
C HIS A 40 6.01 -0.74 -14.65
N SER A 41 6.52 -1.85 -14.14
CA SER A 41 6.80 -3.07 -14.91
C SER A 41 5.56 -3.94 -15.18
N MET A 42 4.41 -3.59 -14.60
CA MET A 42 3.13 -4.27 -14.83
C MET A 42 2.36 -3.65 -16.00
N THR A 43 1.57 -4.48 -16.66
CA THR A 43 0.56 -4.04 -17.62
C THR A 43 -0.66 -3.44 -16.90
N PRO A 44 -1.46 -2.59 -17.58
CA PRO A 44 -2.69 -2.03 -17.01
C PRO A 44 -3.65 -3.10 -16.45
N LEU A 45 -3.77 -4.23 -17.15
CA LEU A 45 -4.59 -5.36 -16.70
C LEU A 45 -4.06 -5.94 -15.38
N GLU A 46 -2.76 -6.20 -15.28
CA GLU A 46 -2.14 -6.76 -14.07
C GLU A 46 -2.26 -5.83 -12.86
N ARG A 47 -2.20 -4.51 -13.07
CA ARG A 47 -2.41 -3.50 -12.02
C ARG A 47 -3.85 -3.49 -11.52
N SER A 48 -4.82 -3.56 -12.44
CA SER A 48 -6.25 -3.57 -12.09
C SER A 48 -6.68 -4.88 -11.45
N VAL A 49 -6.10 -6.01 -11.89
CA VAL A 49 -6.48 -7.36 -11.47
C VAL A 49 -5.22 -8.17 -11.12
N PRO A 50 -4.66 -8.01 -9.90
CA PRO A 50 -3.44 -8.69 -9.50
C PRO A 50 -3.56 -10.22 -9.45
N SER A 51 -4.78 -10.78 -9.41
CA SER A 51 -5.02 -12.22 -9.48
C SER A 51 -4.65 -12.86 -10.82
N THR A 52 -4.47 -12.06 -11.88
CA THR A 52 -4.04 -12.52 -13.21
C THR A 52 -2.53 -12.76 -13.31
N ILE A 53 -1.76 -12.41 -12.27
CA ILE A 53 -0.30 -12.50 -12.27
C ILE A 53 0.16 -13.94 -11.98
N ASP A 54 0.41 -14.69 -13.04
CA ASP A 54 1.03 -16.02 -13.02
C ASP A 54 2.56 -15.99 -12.84
N THR A 55 3.18 -17.18 -12.78
CA THR A 55 4.64 -17.32 -12.60
C THR A 55 5.46 -16.69 -13.74
N ASN A 56 4.98 -16.75 -14.98
CA ASN A 56 5.70 -16.18 -16.13
C ASN A 56 5.64 -14.65 -16.09
N ARG A 57 4.48 -14.08 -15.74
CA ARG A 57 4.29 -12.64 -15.52
C ARG A 57 5.17 -12.15 -14.39
N LYS A 58 5.27 -12.88 -13.27
CA LYS A 58 6.19 -12.55 -12.16
C LYS A 58 7.65 -12.50 -12.61
N LYS A 59 8.10 -13.48 -13.41
CA LYS A 59 9.47 -13.48 -13.97
C LYS A 59 9.73 -12.26 -14.88
N ARG A 60 8.76 -11.90 -15.72
CA ARG A 60 8.87 -10.71 -16.59
C ARG A 60 8.93 -9.42 -15.76
N ILE A 61 8.03 -9.27 -14.78
CA ILE A 61 8.00 -8.10 -13.89
C ILE A 61 9.32 -7.99 -13.12
N ALA A 62 9.78 -9.08 -12.50
CA ALA A 62 11.06 -9.15 -11.78
C ALA A 62 12.23 -8.66 -12.63
N LYS A 63 12.33 -9.14 -13.87
CA LYS A 63 13.37 -8.71 -14.82
C LYS A 63 13.23 -7.24 -15.22
N GLY A 64 12.00 -6.73 -15.37
CA GLY A 64 11.73 -5.33 -15.72
C GLY A 64 11.99 -4.34 -14.59
N SER A 65 11.71 -4.73 -13.34
CA SER A 65 11.87 -3.87 -12.17
C SER A 65 13.21 -4.03 -11.46
N GLY A 66 14.05 -4.98 -11.89
CA GLY A 66 15.30 -5.30 -11.19
C GLY A 66 15.09 -5.92 -9.81
N THR A 67 13.95 -6.59 -9.60
CA THR A 67 13.58 -7.18 -8.31
C THR A 67 13.44 -8.70 -8.42
N SER A 68 13.32 -9.36 -7.28
CA SER A 68 13.12 -10.81 -7.19
C SER A 68 11.64 -11.20 -7.25
N VAL A 69 11.36 -12.44 -7.68
CA VAL A 69 10.01 -13.01 -7.67
C VAL A 69 9.44 -13.06 -6.24
N GLN A 70 10.29 -13.22 -5.24
CA GLN A 70 9.96 -13.23 -3.82
C GLN A 70 9.40 -11.86 -3.37
N GLN A 71 10.06 -10.77 -3.75
CA GLN A 71 9.59 -9.41 -3.45
C GLN A 71 8.23 -9.13 -4.09
N ILE A 72 8.02 -9.59 -5.32
CA ILE A 72 6.71 -9.47 -5.99
C ILE A 72 5.64 -10.25 -5.22
N ASN A 73 5.93 -11.47 -4.77
CA ASN A 73 4.99 -12.26 -3.96
C ASN A 73 4.66 -11.59 -2.62
N GLN A 74 5.65 -10.96 -1.97
CA GLN A 74 5.45 -10.19 -0.74
C GLN A 74 4.46 -9.04 -0.98
N LEU A 75 4.69 -8.26 -2.04
CA LEU A 75 3.85 -7.13 -2.41
C LEU A 75 2.42 -7.57 -2.73
N LEU A 76 2.25 -8.65 -3.49
CA LEU A 76 0.93 -9.18 -3.83
C LEU A 76 0.17 -9.66 -2.59
N LYS A 77 0.84 -10.29 -1.63
CA LYS A 77 0.23 -10.68 -0.35
C LYS A 77 -0.22 -9.46 0.47
N GLN A 78 0.65 -8.46 0.60
CA GLN A 78 0.33 -7.22 1.30
C GLN A 78 -0.85 -6.50 0.64
N PHE A 79 -0.87 -6.43 -0.68
CA PHE A 79 -2.00 -5.87 -1.43
C PHE A 79 -3.30 -6.65 -1.20
N GLN A 80 -3.27 -7.98 -1.22
CA GLN A 80 -4.45 -8.80 -0.95
C GLN A 80 -5.00 -8.57 0.46
N GLN A 81 -4.11 -8.45 1.46
CA GLN A 81 -4.51 -8.15 2.84
C GLN A 81 -5.17 -6.77 2.94
N MET A 82 -4.56 -5.74 2.35
CA MET A 82 -5.13 -4.39 2.31
C MET A 82 -6.46 -4.36 1.55
N SER A 83 -6.55 -5.03 0.40
CA SER A 83 -7.80 -5.12 -0.38
C SER A 83 -8.91 -5.80 0.42
N LYS A 84 -8.60 -6.87 1.15
CA LYS A 84 -9.56 -7.55 2.03
C LYS A 84 -10.04 -6.63 3.16
N MET A 85 -9.13 -5.87 3.78
CA MET A 85 -9.47 -4.88 4.81
C MET A 85 -10.36 -3.77 4.24
N MET A 86 -9.99 -3.19 3.09
CA MET A 86 -10.78 -2.15 2.40
C MET A 86 -12.18 -2.67 2.03
N LYS A 87 -12.29 -3.91 1.53
CA LYS A 87 -13.59 -4.55 1.24
C LYS A 87 -14.42 -4.77 2.50
N MET A 88 -13.83 -5.15 3.63
CA MET A 88 -14.55 -5.29 4.90
C MET A 88 -15.04 -3.94 5.44
N MET A 89 -14.24 -2.87 5.23
CA MET A 89 -14.59 -1.51 5.65
C MET A 89 -15.69 -0.91 4.76
N GLN A 90 -15.60 -1.11 3.44
CA GLN A 90 -16.59 -0.63 2.47
C GLN A 90 -17.87 -1.48 2.45
N GLY A 91 -17.73 -2.80 2.63
CA GLY A 91 -18.81 -3.76 2.59
C GLY A 91 -19.44 -3.96 3.96
N GLY A 92 -20.36 -3.08 4.37
CA GLY A 92 -21.36 -3.29 5.43
C GLY A 92 -20.86 -3.54 6.88
N GLY A 93 -19.65 -4.06 7.06
CA GLY A 93 -19.01 -4.38 8.34
C GLY A 93 -18.62 -3.12 9.11
N GLY A 94 -18.13 -2.08 8.41
CA GLY A 94 -17.92 -0.76 9.02
C GLY A 94 -19.21 -0.12 9.52
N LYS A 95 -20.32 -0.29 8.77
CA LYS A 95 -21.65 0.20 9.17
C LYS A 95 -22.20 -0.57 10.37
N LYS A 96 -22.05 -1.91 10.39
CA LYS A 96 -22.44 -2.77 11.51
C LYS A 96 -21.62 -2.53 12.76
N MET A 97 -20.31 -2.28 12.63
CA MET A 97 -19.41 -1.96 13.73
C MET A 97 -19.71 -0.57 14.32
N MET A 98 -19.95 0.43 13.47
CA MET A 98 -20.43 1.75 13.89
C MET A 98 -21.79 1.67 14.60
N GLN A 99 -22.69 0.82 14.13
CA GLN A 99 -24.01 0.60 14.74
C GLN A 99 -23.91 -0.14 16.07
N MET A 100 -22.99 -1.11 16.21
CA MET A 100 -22.71 -1.80 17.47
C MET A 100 -22.07 -0.86 18.52
N MET A 101 -21.18 0.05 18.10
CA MET A 101 -20.64 1.09 18.99
C MET A 101 -21.66 2.17 19.36
N GLY A 102 -22.60 2.49 18.46
CA GLY A 102 -23.70 3.40 18.74
C GLY A 102 -24.69 2.86 19.78
N ASN A 103 -24.90 1.54 19.80
CA ASN A 103 -25.76 0.84 20.76
C ASN A 103 -25.08 0.54 22.11
N MET A 104 -23.82 0.94 22.30
CA MET A 104 -23.06 0.76 23.55
C MET A 104 -23.01 2.07 24.38
N ARG A 105 -23.90 3.03 24.08
CA ARG A 105 -24.18 4.22 24.89
C ARG A 105 -25.40 4.03 25.77
#